data_AF-A0A134BGG2-F1
#
_entry.id   AF-A0A134BGG2-F1
#
_cell.length_a   1.000
_cell.length_b   1.000
_cell.length_c   1.000
_cell.angle_alpha   90.00
_cell.angle_beta   90.00
_cell.angle_gamma   90.00
#
_symmetry.space_group_name_H-M   'P 1'
#
loop_
_entity.id
_entity.type
_entity.pdbx_description
1 polymer ?
#
loop_
_entity_poly.entity_id
_entity_poly.type
_entity_poly.pdbx_seq_one_letter_code
_entity_poly.pdbx_strand_id
1 'polypeptide(L)'
;MAKNRTQKRIQQGGSLRSSSGSSYHVPDVVLQMPELFLFDLQKFQNSLRRAKQIDFPSRSRLYDLYESSELDIHYMGVLSKRLRGVTRIPIEFHRDGKPDDVITPQLRSPWFKEVRKEITLAQFWGFSLMQFYLDEEGNIRADQINRKHYNPITRQLLQYQDDQVGAPIEEFDNMLFVGGERDLGALVDIMIAILYKRGNVSDWAKFCNIFGIPIREYTYDAGDQEARRKIIEDARRQGSSAVYIHPKESSLVLHEPKNASATGELFENFTNYWDSKISIRVLGNTLTTDAKKVGTQALGEVHKEVEDEMNEDDRDTILDVLNYHMRPIFSNLGFNTEGGEFVYAKKDKTHPTQQVDIVLKLNSIGLPISDDYLYEFSGIPKPENYDELLAEKKANKEALQAQLLGGDTPSTEEGNTDDHNLSEEEKTKGNTPPQGKKGLRNLLSRFFSLAPLPGGADSDF
;
A
#
# COMPACT_ATOMS: atom_id res chain seq x y z
N MET A 1 -26.88 -27.38 19.39
CA MET A 1 -26.09 -26.76 20.49
C MET A 1 -24.93 -27.69 20.82
N ALA A 2 -23.80 -27.52 20.13
CA ALA A 2 -22.58 -28.26 20.46
C ALA A 2 -22.00 -27.68 21.76
N LYS A 3 -21.67 -28.55 22.71
CA LYS A 3 -20.99 -28.18 23.95
C LYS A 3 -19.71 -27.42 23.60
N ASN A 4 -19.60 -26.16 24.03
CA ASN A 4 -18.35 -25.39 23.97
C ASN A 4 -17.26 -26.19 24.67
N ARG A 5 -16.45 -26.91 23.91
CA ARG A 5 -15.10 -27.29 24.33
C ARG A 5 -14.42 -25.96 24.61
N THR A 6 -13.99 -25.73 25.84
CA THR A 6 -13.18 -24.56 26.20
C THR A 6 -11.91 -24.61 25.36
N GLN A 7 -11.89 -23.86 24.25
CA GLN A 7 -10.71 -23.73 23.41
C GLN A 7 -9.60 -23.10 24.25
N LYS A 8 -8.46 -23.77 24.36
CA LYS A 8 -7.28 -23.21 25.03
C LYS A 8 -6.79 -22.02 24.19
N ARG A 9 -7.02 -20.80 24.68
CA ARG A 9 -6.53 -19.56 24.07
C ARG A 9 -5.20 -19.16 24.69
N ILE A 10 -4.21 -18.87 23.84
CA ILE A 10 -2.89 -18.39 24.26
C ILE A 10 -3.03 -16.98 24.83
N GLN A 11 -2.57 -16.79 26.06
CA GLN A 11 -2.51 -15.47 26.70
C GLN A 11 -1.07 -14.92 26.66
N GLN A 12 -0.90 -13.71 26.13
CA GLN A 12 0.39 -13.03 26.03
C GLN A 12 0.38 -11.75 26.88
N GLY A 13 1.40 -11.55 27.73
CA GLY A 13 1.45 -10.37 28.61
C GLY A 13 2.76 -10.22 29.38
N GLY A 14 2.92 -9.10 30.09
CA GLY A 14 4.08 -8.89 30.96
C GLY A 14 4.02 -9.70 32.24
N SER A 15 5.14 -9.82 32.97
CA SER A 15 5.16 -10.42 34.30
C SER A 15 4.44 -9.52 35.31
N LEU A 16 3.12 -9.64 35.39
CA LEU A 16 2.31 -9.00 36.42
C LEU A 16 2.47 -9.79 37.73
N ARG A 17 3.47 -9.44 38.53
CA ARG A 17 3.42 -9.70 39.98
C ARG A 17 2.41 -8.74 40.57
N SER A 18 1.21 -9.19 40.97
CA SER A 18 0.40 -8.39 41.88
C SER A 18 0.73 -8.78 43.32
N SER A 19 0.74 -7.79 44.19
CA SER A 19 0.50 -7.98 45.60
C SER A 19 -0.96 -8.39 45.80
N SER A 20 -1.19 -9.39 46.67
CA SER A 20 -2.49 -9.85 47.19
C SER A 20 -3.49 -10.60 46.26
N GLY A 21 -3.53 -11.92 46.41
CA GLY A 21 -4.75 -12.63 46.86
C GLY A 21 -5.80 -13.06 45.84
N SER A 22 -5.63 -12.80 44.54
CA SER A 22 -6.54 -13.32 43.50
C SER A 22 -5.87 -14.45 42.72
N SER A 23 -6.63 -15.50 42.36
CA SER A 23 -6.15 -16.65 41.60
C SER A 23 -5.59 -16.18 40.24
N TYR A 24 -4.26 -16.16 40.11
CA TYR A 24 -3.56 -15.72 38.90
C TYR A 24 -3.76 -16.70 37.76
N HIS A 25 -4.09 -16.20 36.57
CA HIS A 25 -3.69 -16.88 35.33
C HIS A 25 -2.31 -16.33 34.96
N VAL A 26 -1.28 -17.15 35.10
CA VAL A 26 0.04 -16.85 34.52
C VAL A 26 -0.14 -16.87 32.99
N PRO A 27 0.31 -15.85 32.25
CA PRO A 27 0.21 -15.86 30.80
C PRO A 27 1.06 -16.99 30.22
N ASP A 28 0.57 -17.59 29.13
CA ASP A 28 1.29 -18.64 28.41
C ASP A 28 2.57 -18.10 27.76
N VAL A 29 2.59 -16.81 27.41
CA VAL A 29 3.71 -16.10 26.79
C VAL A 29 4.02 -14.82 27.57
N VAL A 30 5.28 -14.69 28.01
CA VAL A 30 5.75 -13.54 28.79
C VAL A 30 6.50 -12.55 27.90
N LEU A 31 5.87 -11.40 27.62
CA LEU A 31 6.45 -10.34 26.82
C LEU A 31 7.51 -9.56 27.63
N GLN A 32 8.69 -9.38 27.03
CA GLN A 32 9.80 -8.59 27.57
C GLN A 32 10.11 -7.40 26.66
N MET A 33 10.68 -6.34 27.23
CA MET A 33 11.05 -5.13 26.48
C MET A 33 12.17 -5.45 25.47
N PRO A 34 12.02 -5.07 24.19
CA PRO A 34 13.06 -5.28 23.19
C PRO A 34 14.22 -4.27 23.31
N GLU A 35 15.43 -4.70 22.96
CA GLU A 35 16.65 -3.88 23.00
C GLU A 35 16.84 -3.02 21.73
N LEU A 36 16.02 -2.00 21.48
CA LEU A 36 15.95 -1.35 20.15
C LEU A 36 17.16 -0.48 19.71
N PHE A 37 18.07 -0.07 20.62
CA PHE A 37 19.02 1.04 20.35
C PHE A 37 20.53 0.71 20.45
N LEU A 38 20.93 -0.56 20.54
CA LEU A 38 22.34 -0.92 20.78
C LEU A 38 22.93 -1.88 19.75
N PHE A 39 22.32 -1.99 18.57
CA PHE A 39 22.71 -2.97 17.58
C PHE A 39 23.72 -2.45 16.55
N ASP A 40 24.85 -3.14 16.47
CA ASP A 40 25.85 -2.97 15.43
C ASP A 40 25.87 -4.20 14.48
N LEU A 41 26.69 -4.12 13.43
CA LEU A 41 26.83 -5.19 12.45
C LEU A 41 27.35 -6.50 13.08
N GLN A 42 28.20 -6.42 14.10
CA GLN A 42 28.75 -7.60 14.77
C GLN A 42 27.66 -8.33 15.56
N LYS A 43 26.81 -7.60 16.29
CA LYS A 43 25.63 -8.15 16.97
C LYS A 43 24.66 -8.75 15.97
N PHE A 44 24.40 -8.09 14.83
CA PHE A 44 23.60 -8.66 13.76
C PHE A 44 24.16 -9.99 13.25
N GLN A 45 25.46 -10.06 12.94
CA GLN A 45 26.12 -11.29 12.49
C GLN A 45 26.08 -12.41 13.55
N ASN A 46 26.25 -12.06 14.83
CA ASN A 46 26.14 -13.02 15.94
C ASN A 46 24.71 -13.54 16.08
N SER A 47 23.70 -12.66 16.02
CA SER A 47 22.28 -13.02 16.05
C SER A 47 21.90 -13.92 14.87
N LEU A 48 22.37 -13.60 13.66
CA LEU A 48 22.14 -14.41 12.48
C LEU A 48 22.76 -15.81 12.61
N ARG A 49 24.00 -15.91 13.13
CA ARG A 49 24.65 -17.20 13.38
C ARG A 49 23.87 -18.03 14.40
N ARG A 50 23.39 -17.42 15.48
CA ARG A 50 22.58 -18.09 16.51
C ARG A 50 21.21 -18.53 15.97
N ALA A 51 20.57 -17.72 15.13
CA ALA A 51 19.32 -18.07 14.47
C ALA A 51 19.47 -19.26 13.48
N LYS A 52 20.65 -19.43 12.88
CA LYS A 52 20.99 -20.50 11.94
C LYS A 52 21.54 -21.78 12.60
N GLN A 53 21.70 -21.83 13.92
CA GLN A 53 22.16 -23.04 14.60
C GLN A 53 21.21 -24.22 14.33
N ILE A 54 21.76 -25.42 14.20
CA ILE A 54 20.99 -26.62 13.84
C ILE A 54 20.26 -27.16 15.08
N ASP A 55 20.96 -27.32 16.19
CA ASP A 55 20.44 -28.03 17.38
C ASP A 55 19.63 -27.11 18.31
N PHE A 56 20.12 -25.87 18.53
CA PHE A 56 19.51 -24.90 19.45
C PHE A 56 19.37 -23.51 18.80
N PRO A 57 18.58 -23.39 17.72
CA PRO A 57 18.35 -22.11 17.06
C PRO A 57 17.63 -21.14 18.01
N SER A 58 18.15 -19.92 18.13
CA SER A 58 17.48 -18.85 18.86
C SER A 58 17.38 -17.60 18.01
N ARG A 59 16.13 -17.16 17.77
CA ARG A 59 15.78 -16.02 16.93
C ARG A 59 15.45 -14.76 17.70
N SER A 60 15.34 -14.83 19.04
CA SER A 60 14.93 -13.71 19.91
C SER A 60 15.68 -12.41 19.57
N ARG A 61 17.03 -12.45 19.64
CA ARG A 61 17.90 -11.32 19.31
C ARG A 61 17.83 -10.85 17.85
N LEU A 62 17.55 -11.76 16.92
CA LEU A 62 17.37 -11.40 15.51
C LEU A 62 16.04 -10.66 15.32
N TYR A 63 15.00 -11.05 16.05
CA TYR A 63 13.71 -10.37 16.02
C TYR A 63 13.73 -9.03 16.77
N ASP A 64 14.54 -8.85 17.82
CA ASP A 64 14.80 -7.51 18.40
C ASP A 64 15.39 -6.55 17.35
N LEU A 65 16.32 -7.05 16.52
CA LEU A 65 16.89 -6.30 15.42
C LEU A 65 15.83 -5.94 14.38
N TYR A 66 14.94 -6.87 14.03
CA TYR A 66 13.84 -6.64 13.09
C TYR A 66 12.83 -5.63 13.61
N GLU A 67 12.45 -5.70 14.88
CA GLU A 67 11.60 -4.67 15.50
C GLU A 67 12.28 -3.31 15.47
N SER A 68 13.60 -3.24 15.68
CA SER A 68 14.33 -1.98 15.54
C SER A 68 14.19 -1.39 14.13
N SER A 69 14.02 -2.21 13.09
CA SER A 69 13.87 -1.76 11.70
C SER A 69 12.66 -0.87 11.48
N GLU A 70 11.63 -1.01 12.33
CA GLU A 70 10.40 -0.19 12.26
C GLU A 70 10.66 1.29 12.53
N LEU A 71 11.81 1.64 13.13
CA LEU A 71 12.25 3.02 13.30
C LEU A 71 12.83 3.63 12.01
N ASP A 72 13.09 2.84 10.97
CA ASP A 72 13.49 3.37 9.66
C ASP A 72 12.26 3.82 8.85
N ILE A 73 12.12 5.14 8.71
CA ILE A 73 10.96 5.76 8.07
C ILE A 73 10.82 5.40 6.58
N HIS A 74 11.93 5.13 5.89
CA HIS A 74 11.90 4.78 4.47
C HIS A 74 11.40 3.35 4.29
N TYR A 75 12.00 2.41 5.03
CA TYR A 75 11.55 1.03 5.06
C TYR A 75 10.06 0.92 5.42
N MET A 76 9.62 1.61 6.48
CA MET A 76 8.21 1.58 6.89
C MET A 76 7.27 2.20 5.86
N GLY A 77 7.69 3.26 5.17
CA GLY A 77 6.92 3.88 4.09
C GLY A 77 6.70 2.91 2.92
N VAL A 78 7.77 2.25 2.49
CA VAL A 78 7.79 1.29 1.38
C VAL A 78 7.02 0.01 1.74
N LEU A 79 7.23 -0.55 2.94
CA LEU A 79 6.48 -1.72 3.43
C LEU A 79 4.98 -1.42 3.54
N SER A 80 4.62 -0.27 4.10
CA SER A 80 3.22 0.16 4.21
C SER A 80 2.54 0.27 2.84
N LYS A 81 3.29 0.64 1.80
CA LYS A 81 2.78 0.70 0.42
C LYS A 81 2.42 -0.70 -0.10
N ARG A 82 3.33 -1.68 0.04
CA ARG A 82 3.09 -3.08 -0.34
C ARG A 82 1.89 -3.69 0.40
N LEU A 83 1.83 -3.50 1.72
CA LEU A 83 0.70 -3.98 2.53
C LEU A 83 -0.65 -3.34 2.15
N ARG A 84 -0.66 -2.11 1.63
CA ARG A 84 -1.88 -1.49 1.10
C ARG A 84 -2.34 -2.11 -0.21
N GLY A 85 -1.41 -2.59 -1.04
CA GLY A 85 -1.70 -3.29 -2.29
C GLY A 85 -2.61 -4.50 -2.07
N VAL A 86 -2.30 -5.31 -1.06
CA VAL A 86 -3.07 -6.52 -0.73
C VAL A 86 -4.33 -6.26 0.10
N THR A 87 -4.33 -5.25 0.98
CA THR A 87 -5.47 -5.01 1.88
C THR A 87 -6.64 -4.27 1.24
N ARG A 88 -6.41 -3.59 0.10
CA ARG A 88 -7.43 -2.75 -0.59
C ARG A 88 -8.49 -3.57 -1.34
N ILE A 89 -8.16 -4.78 -1.80
CA ILE A 89 -9.10 -5.62 -2.55
C ILE A 89 -9.82 -6.53 -1.53
N PRO A 90 -11.15 -6.48 -1.44
CA PRO A 90 -11.88 -7.36 -0.53
C PRO A 90 -11.82 -8.81 -1.04
N ILE A 91 -11.83 -9.76 -0.10
CA ILE A 91 -11.93 -11.19 -0.38
C ILE A 91 -13.31 -11.65 0.06
N GLU A 92 -13.90 -12.53 -0.73
CA GLU A 92 -15.19 -13.15 -0.47
C GLU A 92 -15.01 -14.66 -0.43
N PHE A 93 -15.89 -15.34 0.28
CA PHE A 93 -15.95 -16.81 0.25
C PHE A 93 -17.13 -17.19 -0.64
N HIS A 94 -16.85 -17.86 -1.76
CA HIS A 94 -17.87 -18.27 -2.72
C HIS A 94 -18.20 -19.75 -2.53
N ARG A 95 -19.48 -20.09 -2.60
CA ARG A 95 -19.98 -21.46 -2.73
C ARG A 95 -20.87 -21.52 -3.97
N ASP A 96 -20.64 -22.50 -4.84
CA ASP A 96 -21.37 -22.65 -6.10
C ASP A 96 -21.39 -21.36 -6.95
N GLY A 97 -20.30 -20.59 -6.91
CA GLY A 97 -20.14 -19.32 -7.63
C GLY A 97 -20.90 -18.11 -7.05
N LYS A 98 -21.48 -18.24 -5.85
CA LYS A 98 -22.15 -17.14 -5.13
C LYS A 98 -21.47 -16.85 -3.80
N PRO A 99 -21.38 -15.58 -3.36
CA PRO A 99 -20.83 -15.24 -2.06
C PRO A 99 -21.68 -15.87 -0.94
N ASP A 100 -21.02 -16.52 0.01
CA ASP A 100 -21.67 -17.12 1.18
C ASP A 100 -22.07 -16.03 2.19
N ASP A 101 -23.34 -16.06 2.61
CA ASP A 101 -23.93 -15.05 3.48
C ASP A 101 -23.44 -15.09 4.94
N VAL A 102 -22.74 -16.16 5.35
CA VAL A 102 -22.27 -16.33 6.74
C VAL A 102 -20.79 -15.99 6.86
N ILE A 103 -19.95 -16.54 5.98
CA ILE A 103 -18.50 -16.35 6.01
C ILE A 103 -18.12 -14.96 5.47
N THR A 104 -18.73 -14.52 4.37
CA THR A 104 -18.33 -13.26 3.72
C THR A 104 -18.47 -12.03 4.63
N PRO A 105 -19.54 -11.88 5.45
CA PRO A 105 -19.60 -10.81 6.44
C PRO A 105 -18.47 -10.85 7.47
N GLN A 106 -18.06 -12.04 7.92
CA GLN A 106 -16.95 -12.19 8.88
C GLN A 106 -15.62 -11.69 8.28
N LEU A 107 -15.39 -11.89 6.98
CA LEU A 107 -14.18 -11.43 6.28
C LEU A 107 -14.11 -9.91 6.10
N ARG A 108 -15.24 -9.20 6.23
CA ARG A 108 -15.27 -7.73 6.16
C ARG A 108 -14.82 -7.06 7.47
N SER A 109 -14.63 -7.84 8.53
CA SER A 109 -14.21 -7.35 9.84
C SER A 109 -12.74 -6.93 9.89
N PRO A 110 -12.36 -6.05 10.82
CA PRO A 110 -10.98 -5.55 10.94
C PRO A 110 -9.92 -6.64 11.13
N TRP A 111 -10.24 -7.72 11.86
CA TRP A 111 -9.31 -8.81 12.15
C TRP A 111 -8.76 -9.43 10.85
N PHE A 112 -9.58 -9.56 9.81
CA PHE A 112 -9.17 -10.19 8.56
C PHE A 112 -8.20 -9.31 7.76
N LYS A 113 -8.29 -7.99 7.92
CA LYS A 113 -7.30 -7.07 7.35
C LYS A 113 -5.93 -7.29 7.99
N GLU A 114 -5.87 -7.50 9.31
CA GLU A 114 -4.61 -7.78 10.00
C GLU A 114 -4.07 -9.17 9.62
N VAL A 115 -4.91 -10.21 9.51
CA VAL A 115 -4.48 -11.54 9.04
C VAL A 115 -3.83 -11.47 7.66
N ARG A 116 -4.42 -10.73 6.71
CA ARG A 116 -3.82 -10.56 5.38
C ARG A 116 -2.46 -9.88 5.43
N LYS A 117 -2.29 -8.87 6.29
CA LYS A 117 -0.97 -8.26 6.50
C LYS A 117 0.01 -9.25 7.11
N GLU A 118 -0.42 -10.03 8.10
CA GLU A 118 0.42 -11.01 8.78
C GLU A 118 0.90 -12.13 7.86
N ILE A 119 0.06 -12.56 6.91
CA ILE A 119 0.44 -13.50 5.84
C ILE A 119 1.57 -12.90 4.99
N THR A 120 1.41 -11.66 4.50
CA THR A 120 2.48 -11.00 3.73
C THR A 120 3.74 -10.74 4.57
N LEU A 121 3.58 -10.35 5.84
CA LEU A 121 4.68 -10.12 6.77
C LEU A 121 5.46 -11.40 7.08
N ALA A 122 4.86 -12.59 6.93
CA ALA A 122 5.57 -13.85 7.08
C ALA A 122 6.78 -13.94 6.13
N GLN A 123 6.70 -13.42 4.90
CA GLN A 123 7.83 -13.38 3.97
C GLN A 123 8.97 -12.47 4.47
N PHE A 124 8.65 -11.40 5.19
CA PHE A 124 9.63 -10.46 5.72
C PHE A 124 10.29 -10.96 6.99
N TRP A 125 9.51 -11.56 7.90
CA TRP A 125 9.96 -12.03 9.20
C TRP A 125 10.40 -13.52 9.22
N GLY A 126 10.19 -14.23 8.11
CA GLY A 126 10.45 -15.66 7.92
C GLY A 126 9.22 -16.53 8.21
N PHE A 127 8.42 -16.15 9.20
CA PHE A 127 7.12 -16.75 9.46
C PHE A 127 6.16 -15.80 10.19
N SER A 128 4.88 -16.18 10.23
CA SER A 128 3.90 -15.68 11.20
C SER A 128 3.11 -16.86 11.78
N LEU A 129 2.70 -16.72 13.03
CA LEU A 129 1.83 -17.68 13.71
C LEU A 129 0.63 -16.93 14.28
N MET A 130 -0.57 -17.42 13.98
CA MET A 130 -1.83 -16.82 14.41
C MET A 130 -2.73 -17.88 15.05
N GLN A 131 -3.44 -17.50 16.11
CA GLN A 131 -4.49 -18.32 16.71
C GLN A 131 -5.86 -17.73 16.38
N PHE A 132 -6.79 -18.57 15.92
CA PHE A 132 -8.17 -18.19 15.66
C PHE A 132 -9.13 -18.70 16.74
N TYR A 133 -10.07 -17.86 17.14
CA TYR A 133 -11.09 -18.21 18.13
C TYR A 133 -12.36 -17.39 17.91
N LEU A 134 -13.45 -17.79 18.57
CA LEU A 134 -14.70 -17.04 18.56
C LEU A 134 -14.78 -16.11 19.78
N ASP A 135 -15.23 -14.88 19.58
CA ASP A 135 -15.61 -14.00 20.68
C ASP A 135 -17.02 -14.34 21.22
N GLU A 136 -17.45 -13.65 22.28
CA GLU A 136 -18.75 -13.90 22.95
C GLU A 136 -19.95 -13.69 22.01
N GLU A 137 -19.79 -12.90 20.95
CA GLU A 137 -20.82 -12.61 19.95
C GLU A 137 -20.79 -13.62 18.78
N GLY A 138 -19.86 -14.58 18.79
CA GLY A 138 -19.69 -15.57 17.73
C GLY A 138 -18.93 -15.04 16.51
N ASN A 139 -18.26 -13.89 16.61
CA ASN A 139 -17.40 -13.38 15.55
C ASN A 139 -16.00 -14.00 15.64
N ILE A 140 -15.38 -14.19 14.48
CA ILE A 140 -14.01 -14.70 14.41
C ILE A 140 -13.05 -13.61 14.89
N ARG A 141 -12.08 -14.00 15.70
CA ARG A 141 -10.91 -13.20 16.07
C ARG A 141 -9.64 -13.96 15.75
N ALA A 142 -8.58 -13.21 15.49
CA ALA A 142 -7.27 -13.73 15.19
C ALA A 142 -6.23 -12.97 16.01
N ASP A 143 -5.48 -13.68 16.85
CA ASP A 143 -4.38 -13.11 17.62
C ASP A 143 -3.06 -13.56 16.99
N GLN A 144 -2.20 -12.59 16.70
CA GLN A 144 -0.82 -12.83 16.27
C GLN A 144 -0.01 -13.27 17.49
N ILE A 145 0.65 -14.43 17.40
CA ILE A 145 1.53 -14.93 18.46
C ILE A 145 2.91 -14.33 18.28
N ASN A 146 3.47 -13.72 19.32
CA ASN A 146 4.77 -13.07 19.23
C ASN A 146 5.83 -14.04 18.68
N ARG A 147 6.48 -13.64 17.59
CA ARG A 147 7.42 -14.49 16.84
C ARG A 147 8.60 -14.96 17.68
N LYS A 148 8.97 -14.23 18.75
CA LYS A 148 10.04 -14.62 19.69
C LYS A 148 9.67 -15.81 20.58
N HIS A 149 8.38 -16.11 20.69
CA HIS A 149 7.84 -17.14 21.56
C HIS A 149 7.42 -18.41 20.81
N TYR A 150 7.76 -18.55 19.53
CA TYR A 150 7.49 -19.76 18.79
C TYR A 150 8.75 -20.27 18.13
N ASN A 151 9.08 -21.54 18.39
CA ASN A 151 10.11 -22.26 17.67
C ASN A 151 9.45 -23.08 16.54
N PRO A 152 9.57 -22.65 15.28
CA PRO A 152 8.92 -23.35 14.17
C PRO A 152 9.56 -24.69 13.81
N ILE A 153 10.80 -24.97 14.25
CA ILE A 153 11.49 -26.24 13.95
C ILE A 153 11.00 -27.34 14.88
N THR A 154 10.89 -27.05 16.18
CA THR A 154 10.36 -28.02 17.16
C THR A 154 8.84 -27.91 17.31
N ARG A 155 8.22 -26.91 16.68
CA ARG A 155 6.78 -26.59 16.76
C ARG A 155 6.30 -26.38 18.20
N GLN A 156 7.09 -25.66 18.98
CA GLN A 156 6.82 -25.40 20.39
C GLN A 156 6.62 -23.91 20.67
N LEU A 157 5.64 -23.63 21.51
CA LEU A 157 5.36 -22.32 22.09
C LEU A 157 6.15 -22.13 23.38
N LEU A 158 7.04 -21.16 23.40
CA LEU A 158 7.95 -20.84 24.47
C LEU A 158 7.33 -19.83 25.44
N GLN A 159 7.43 -20.08 26.74
CA GLN A 159 6.90 -19.17 27.74
C GLN A 159 7.75 -17.89 27.83
N TYR A 160 9.07 -18.04 27.85
CA TYR A 160 10.04 -16.95 27.81
C TYR A 160 10.90 -17.00 26.53
N GLN A 161 11.44 -15.85 26.12
CA GLN A 161 12.13 -15.69 24.82
C GLN A 161 13.41 -16.50 24.66
N ASP A 162 14.06 -16.88 25.76
CA ASP A 162 15.30 -17.69 25.76
C ASP A 162 15.06 -19.16 26.14
N ASP A 163 13.80 -19.56 26.37
CA ASP A 163 13.47 -20.94 26.67
C ASP A 163 13.87 -21.85 25.50
N GLN A 164 14.31 -23.07 25.82
CA GLN A 164 14.68 -24.07 24.83
C GLN A 164 13.58 -25.10 24.59
N VAL A 165 12.64 -25.21 25.53
CA VAL A 165 11.53 -26.16 25.50
C VAL A 165 10.26 -25.40 25.84
N GLY A 166 9.19 -25.71 25.13
CA GLY A 166 7.89 -25.09 25.32
C GLY A 166 6.76 -26.09 25.20
N ALA A 167 5.53 -25.58 25.23
CA ALA A 167 4.33 -26.39 24.99
C ALA A 167 4.23 -26.73 23.49
N PRO A 168 3.94 -27.98 23.10
CA PRO A 168 3.65 -28.33 21.71
C PRO A 168 2.47 -27.50 21.18
N ILE A 169 2.59 -27.02 19.94
CA ILE A 169 1.54 -26.21 19.33
C ILE A 169 0.21 -26.97 19.16
N GLU A 170 0.27 -28.29 19.08
CA GLU A 170 -0.88 -29.20 18.95
C GLU A 170 -1.81 -29.17 20.18
N GLU A 171 -1.34 -28.62 21.31
CA GLU A 171 -2.21 -28.40 22.47
C GLU A 171 -3.20 -27.25 22.29
N PHE A 172 -2.99 -26.40 21.28
CA PHE A 172 -3.80 -25.24 20.98
C PHE A 172 -4.56 -25.45 19.66
N ASP A 173 -5.87 -25.25 19.71
CA ASP A 173 -6.72 -25.39 18.53
C ASP A 173 -6.56 -24.19 17.60
N ASN A 174 -6.88 -24.40 16.31
CA ASN A 174 -7.07 -23.34 15.31
C ASN A 174 -5.84 -22.45 15.08
N MET A 175 -4.66 -23.06 15.06
CA MET A 175 -3.39 -22.39 14.79
C MET A 175 -3.11 -22.36 13.28
N LEU A 176 -2.72 -21.19 12.77
CA LEU A 176 -2.23 -21.00 11.41
C LEU A 176 -0.76 -20.62 11.44
N PHE A 177 0.08 -21.51 10.91
CA PHE A 177 1.49 -21.21 10.61
C PHE A 177 1.64 -20.85 9.14
N VAL A 178 2.33 -19.74 8.86
CA VAL A 178 2.64 -19.27 7.51
C VAL A 178 4.13 -18.98 7.42
N GLY A 179 4.79 -19.48 6.38
CA GLY A 179 6.21 -19.28 6.13
C GLY A 179 7.04 -20.56 6.23
N GLY A 180 8.34 -20.41 6.41
CA GLY A 180 9.28 -21.54 6.43
C GLY A 180 9.80 -21.86 7.82
N GLU A 181 9.95 -23.14 8.14
CA GLU A 181 10.46 -23.57 9.46
C GLU A 181 11.85 -23.03 9.76
N ARG A 182 12.73 -22.95 8.75
CA ARG A 182 14.11 -22.42 8.88
C ARG A 182 14.31 -21.08 8.19
N ASP A 183 13.25 -20.52 7.62
CA ASP A 183 13.34 -19.22 6.97
C ASP A 183 13.48 -18.10 8.01
N LEU A 184 14.32 -17.13 7.69
CA LEU A 184 14.59 -15.93 8.50
C LEU A 184 13.98 -14.67 7.86
N GLY A 185 13.45 -14.80 6.64
CA GLY A 185 12.73 -13.75 5.94
C GLY A 185 13.61 -12.69 5.29
N ALA A 186 12.98 -11.86 4.46
CA ALA A 186 13.62 -10.79 3.71
C ALA A 186 14.26 -9.71 4.61
N LEU A 187 13.83 -9.59 5.87
CA LEU A 187 14.40 -8.63 6.80
C LEU A 187 15.89 -8.86 7.08
N VAL A 188 16.42 -10.09 6.92
CA VAL A 188 17.88 -10.32 7.02
C VAL A 188 18.65 -9.37 6.09
N ASP A 189 18.23 -9.27 4.82
CA ASP A 189 18.92 -8.47 3.81
C ASP A 189 18.69 -6.97 4.06
N ILE A 190 17.45 -6.61 4.41
CA ILE A 190 17.04 -5.22 4.66
C ILE A 190 17.75 -4.66 5.90
N MET A 191 17.97 -5.47 6.93
CA MET A 191 18.68 -5.06 8.14
C MET A 191 20.10 -4.62 7.85
N ILE A 192 20.79 -5.25 6.91
CA ILE A 192 22.14 -4.84 6.51
C ILE A 192 22.11 -3.41 5.97
N ALA A 193 21.18 -3.09 5.07
CA ALA A 193 21.01 -1.76 4.52
C ALA A 193 20.69 -0.72 5.61
N ILE A 194 19.76 -1.04 6.51
CA ILE A 194 19.35 -0.14 7.61
C ILE A 194 20.51 0.14 8.57
N LEU A 195 21.31 -0.87 8.94
CA LEU A 195 22.44 -0.69 9.85
C LEU A 195 23.51 0.22 9.24
N TYR A 196 23.87 0.02 7.97
CA TYR A 196 24.81 0.92 7.28
C TYR A 196 24.26 2.34 7.14
N LYS A 197 22.99 2.48 6.77
CA LYS A 197 22.31 3.77 6.67
C LYS A 197 22.32 4.53 8.00
N ARG A 198 21.96 3.87 9.11
CA ARG A 198 21.95 4.49 10.45
C ARG A 198 23.32 4.99 10.87
N GLY A 199 24.35 4.17 10.65
CA GLY A 199 25.74 4.58 10.91
C GLY A 199 26.12 5.83 10.12
N ASN A 200 25.83 5.82 8.81
CA ASN A 200 26.09 6.96 7.93
C ASN A 200 25.35 8.23 8.35
N VAL A 201 24.07 8.14 8.71
CA VAL A 201 23.29 9.29 9.20
C VAL A 201 23.85 9.82 10.53
N SER A 202 24.28 8.94 11.43
CA SER A 202 24.93 9.35 12.68
C SER A 202 26.24 10.10 12.42
N ASP A 203 27.08 9.59 11.53
CA ASP A 203 28.35 10.22 11.18
C ASP A 203 28.15 11.52 10.39
N TRP A 204 27.13 11.57 9.53
CA TRP A 204 26.74 12.80 8.84
C TRP A 204 26.29 13.88 9.84
N ALA A 205 25.49 13.52 10.85
CA ALA A 205 25.10 14.46 11.90
C ALA A 205 26.31 14.98 12.68
N LYS A 206 27.29 14.13 13.01
CA LYS A 206 28.55 14.54 13.64
C LYS A 206 29.34 15.49 12.73
N PHE A 207 29.43 15.18 11.43
CA PHE A 207 30.07 16.03 10.44
C PHE A 207 29.42 17.42 10.39
N CYS A 208 28.08 17.49 10.31
CA CYS A 208 27.34 18.74 10.35
C CYS A 208 27.55 19.52 11.65
N ASN A 209 27.69 18.85 12.79
CA ASN A 209 27.97 19.53 14.06
C ASN A 209 29.38 20.12 14.12
N ILE A 210 30.38 19.46 13.53
CA ILE A 210 31.79 19.91 13.55
C ILE A 210 32.05 20.99 12.50
N PHE A 211 31.55 20.80 11.28
CA PHE A 211 31.88 21.62 10.11
C PHE A 211 30.72 22.48 9.60
N GLY A 212 29.49 22.20 10.01
CA GLY A 212 28.31 22.94 9.56
C GLY A 212 27.99 24.18 10.39
N ILE A 213 28.58 24.31 11.59
CA ILE A 213 28.41 25.48 12.46
C ILE A 213 29.79 26.15 12.65
N PRO A 214 29.96 27.42 12.25
CA PRO A 214 31.24 28.10 12.41
C PRO A 214 31.61 28.26 13.88
N ILE A 215 32.88 28.00 14.21
CA ILE A 215 33.44 28.30 15.53
C ILE A 215 33.68 29.81 15.63
N ARG A 216 33.18 30.43 16.70
CA ARG A 216 33.47 31.83 17.02
C ARG A 216 34.81 31.93 17.73
N GLU A 217 35.72 32.75 17.22
CA GLU A 217 37.02 32.99 17.84
C GLU A 217 37.03 34.35 18.55
N TYR A 218 37.52 34.37 19.80
CA TYR A 218 37.80 35.59 20.52
C TYR A 218 39.22 35.55 21.06
N THR A 219 39.96 36.63 20.81
CA THR A 219 41.32 36.82 21.31
C THR A 219 41.37 37.84 22.44
N TYR A 220 42.23 37.62 23.43
CA TYR A 220 42.54 38.59 24.48
C TYR A 220 44.05 38.68 24.72
N ASP A 221 44.52 39.75 25.37
CA ASP A 221 45.93 39.86 25.79
C ASP A 221 46.17 38.99 27.04
N ALA A 222 47.23 38.17 27.06
CA ALA A 222 47.47 37.18 28.13
C ALA A 222 47.48 37.77 29.56
N GLY A 223 47.82 39.06 29.70
CA GLY A 223 47.82 39.80 30.96
C GLY A 223 46.47 40.38 31.40
N ASP A 224 45.46 40.44 30.52
CA ASP A 224 44.18 41.11 30.80
C ASP A 224 43.08 40.10 31.19
N GLN A 225 43.01 39.82 32.48
CA GLN A 225 41.99 38.93 33.05
C GLN A 225 40.58 39.55 33.10
N GLU A 226 40.45 40.87 33.02
CA GLU A 226 39.15 41.54 33.01
C GLU A 226 38.50 41.41 31.62
N ALA A 227 39.27 41.64 30.56
CA ALA A 227 38.84 41.41 29.18
C ALA A 227 38.44 39.95 28.95
N ARG A 228 39.24 38.98 29.44
CA ARG A 228 38.91 37.55 29.36
C ARG A 228 37.54 37.24 29.96
N ARG A 229 37.22 37.81 31.12
CA ARG A 229 35.95 37.54 31.83
C ARG A 229 34.75 38.12 31.08
N LYS A 230 34.86 39.36 30.59
CA LYS A 230 33.83 40.01 29.77
C LYS A 230 33.55 39.23 28.48
N ILE A 231 34.61 38.79 27.78
CA ILE A 231 34.49 37.98 26.56
C ILE A 231 33.78 36.65 26.83
N ILE A 232 34.06 35.97 27.95
CA ILE A 232 33.35 34.72 28.32
C ILE A 232 31.86 34.98 28.56
N GLU A 233 31.52 36.07 29.25
CA GLU A 233 30.11 36.44 29.51
C GLU A 233 29.37 36.80 28.21
N ASP A 234 30.00 37.58 27.33
CA ASP A 234 29.44 37.96 26.04
C ASP A 234 29.27 36.75 25.12
N ALA A 235 30.27 35.85 25.07
CA ALA A 235 30.22 34.62 24.29
C ALA A 235 29.05 33.72 24.71
N ARG A 236 28.81 33.58 26.03
CA ARG A 236 27.69 32.82 26.60
C ARG A 236 26.33 33.48 26.29
N ARG A 237 26.25 34.81 26.32
CA ARG A 237 25.01 35.54 26.01
C ARG A 237 24.60 35.38 24.53
N GLN A 238 25.57 35.21 23.64
CA GLN A 238 25.34 35.11 22.20
C GLN A 238 24.87 33.72 21.72
N GLY A 239 24.76 32.71 22.59
CA GLY A 239 24.12 31.43 22.27
C GLY A 239 25.06 30.20 22.27
N SER A 240 24.56 29.09 21.72
CA SER A 240 25.09 27.73 21.92
C SER A 240 26.19 27.28 20.94
N SER A 241 26.54 28.07 19.93
CA SER A 241 27.62 27.71 18.99
C SER A 241 28.97 27.60 19.71
N ALA A 242 29.83 26.69 19.25
CA ALA A 242 31.17 26.51 19.79
C ALA A 242 31.96 27.84 19.77
N VAL A 243 32.70 28.10 20.85
CA VAL A 243 33.52 29.30 21.02
C VAL A 243 34.92 28.92 21.43
N TYR A 244 35.92 29.45 20.72
CA TYR A 244 37.32 29.35 21.07
C TYR A 244 37.80 30.70 21.59
N ILE A 245 38.15 30.76 22.89
CA ILE A 245 38.62 31.97 23.56
C ILE A 245 40.05 31.73 24.00
N HIS A 246 41.01 32.51 23.49
CA HIS A 246 42.43 32.26 23.74
C HIS A 246 43.28 33.54 23.73
N PRO A 247 44.48 33.52 24.34
CA PRO A 247 45.46 34.60 24.19
C PRO A 247 45.94 34.72 22.75
N LYS A 248 46.36 35.91 22.33
CA LYS A 248 46.85 36.18 20.95
C LYS A 248 48.00 35.28 20.49
N GLU A 249 48.76 34.71 21.42
CA GLU A 249 49.89 33.80 21.14
C GLU A 249 49.47 32.35 20.88
N SER A 250 48.21 32.01 21.15
CA SER A 250 47.62 30.69 20.87
C SER A 250 46.81 30.76 19.58
N SER A 251 46.59 29.64 18.91
CA SER A 251 45.69 29.56 17.75
C SER A 251 45.05 28.18 17.67
N LEU A 252 43.88 28.09 17.03
CA LEU A 252 43.21 26.82 16.72
C LEU A 252 43.15 26.68 15.21
N VAL A 253 43.71 25.60 14.68
CA VAL A 253 43.60 25.27 13.26
C VAL A 253 42.68 24.07 13.12
N LEU A 254 41.52 24.29 12.51
CA LEU A 254 40.64 23.22 12.03
C LEU A 254 41.13 22.75 10.68
N HIS A 255 41.62 21.51 10.63
CA HIS A 255 41.94 20.86 9.37
C HIS A 255 40.66 20.32 8.72
N GLU A 256 40.03 21.15 7.89
CA GLU A 256 38.87 20.72 7.11
C GLU A 256 39.28 19.72 6.00
N PRO A 257 38.43 18.75 5.66
CA PRO A 257 38.58 18.01 4.41
C PRO A 257 38.60 19.02 3.26
N LYS A 258 39.54 18.88 2.31
CA LYS A 258 39.76 19.85 1.21
C LYS A 258 38.47 20.27 0.47
N ASN A 259 37.43 19.43 0.49
CA ASN A 259 36.11 19.70 -0.07
C ASN A 259 34.98 19.28 0.90
N ALA A 260 34.71 20.07 1.94
CA ALA A 260 33.63 19.79 2.91
C ALA A 260 32.25 19.60 2.25
N SER A 261 31.91 20.41 1.23
CA SER A 261 30.65 20.27 0.48
C SER A 261 30.53 18.93 -0.24
N ALA A 262 31.62 18.44 -0.86
CA ALA A 262 31.64 17.12 -1.51
C ALA A 262 31.50 15.97 -0.50
N THR A 263 31.91 16.20 0.75
CA THR A 263 31.75 15.23 1.85
C THR A 263 30.27 15.16 2.28
N GLY A 264 29.57 16.30 2.36
CA GLY A 264 28.12 16.33 2.61
C GLY A 264 27.32 15.58 1.54
N GLU A 265 27.64 15.80 0.26
CA GLU A 265 27.01 15.08 -0.86
C GLU A 265 27.27 13.57 -0.83
N LEU A 266 28.48 13.14 -0.42
CA LEU A 266 28.81 11.74 -0.25
C LEU A 266 27.90 11.04 0.78
N PHE A 267 27.65 11.68 1.93
CA PHE A 267 26.74 11.14 2.95
C PHE A 267 25.31 11.02 2.45
N GLU A 268 24.81 12.03 1.72
CA GLU A 268 23.47 11.98 1.12
C GLU A 268 23.37 10.86 0.08
N ASN A 269 24.33 10.77 -0.84
CA ASN A 269 24.35 9.75 -1.89
C ASN A 269 24.44 8.33 -1.31
N PHE A 270 25.20 8.13 -0.24
CA PHE A 270 25.27 6.84 0.45
C PHE A 270 23.94 6.47 1.10
N THR A 271 23.24 7.44 1.70
CA THR A 271 21.90 7.23 2.28
C THR A 271 20.90 6.87 1.19
N ASN A 272 20.85 7.65 0.11
CA ASN A 272 19.97 7.44 -1.04
C ASN A 272 20.24 6.07 -1.72
N TYR A 273 21.50 5.63 -1.78
CA TYR A 273 21.84 4.31 -2.30
C TYR A 273 21.15 3.19 -1.51
N TRP A 274 21.22 3.23 -0.18
CA TRP A 274 20.58 2.21 0.66
C TRP A 274 19.07 2.29 0.63
N ASP A 275 18.49 3.50 0.61
CA ASP A 275 17.05 3.69 0.45
C ASP A 275 16.57 3.09 -0.88
N SER A 276 17.30 3.31 -1.97
CA SER A 276 17.03 2.68 -3.26
C SER A 276 17.09 1.15 -3.19
N LYS A 277 18.06 0.55 -2.49
CA LYS A 277 18.14 -0.91 -2.31
C LYS A 277 16.99 -1.48 -1.47
N ILE A 278 16.56 -0.75 -0.45
CA ILE A 278 15.38 -1.11 0.35
C ILE A 278 14.13 -1.08 -0.54
N SER A 279 13.94 -0.02 -1.34
CA SER A 279 12.81 0.09 -2.28
C SER A 279 12.79 -1.08 -3.27
N ILE A 280 13.92 -1.43 -3.88
CA ILE A 280 14.00 -2.58 -4.79
C ILE A 280 13.67 -3.88 -4.07
N ARG A 281 14.22 -4.11 -2.86
CA ARG A 281 14.00 -5.37 -2.14
C ARG A 281 12.54 -5.56 -1.71
N VAL A 282 11.84 -4.47 -1.40
CA VAL A 282 10.47 -4.49 -0.87
C VAL A 282 9.42 -4.32 -1.96
N LEU A 283 9.61 -3.42 -2.94
CA LEU A 283 8.66 -3.06 -4.02
C LEU A 283 9.09 -3.51 -5.42
N GLY A 284 10.31 -4.04 -5.60
CA GLY A 284 10.83 -4.41 -6.92
C GLY A 284 11.28 -3.22 -7.78
N ASN A 285 11.01 -1.98 -7.36
CA ASN A 285 11.34 -0.76 -8.08
C ASN A 285 11.81 0.38 -7.15
N THR A 286 12.28 1.49 -7.74
CA THR A 286 12.80 2.66 -7.01
C THR A 286 11.99 3.94 -7.24
N LEU A 287 11.37 4.10 -8.41
CA LEU A 287 10.93 5.41 -8.89
C LEU A 287 9.76 6.02 -8.13
N THR A 288 8.85 5.19 -7.60
CA THR A 288 7.70 5.73 -6.85
C THR A 288 8.08 6.34 -5.49
N THR A 289 9.32 6.15 -5.06
CA THR A 289 9.86 6.68 -3.80
C THR A 289 11.01 7.68 -4.03
N ASP A 290 11.81 7.48 -5.09
CA ASP A 290 13.02 8.29 -5.41
C ASP A 290 12.91 9.11 -6.70
N ALA A 291 11.76 9.73 -6.99
CA ALA A 291 11.58 10.53 -8.22
C ALA A 291 12.46 11.79 -8.24
N LYS A 292 13.77 11.66 -8.51
CA LYS A 292 14.69 12.76 -8.80
C LYS A 292 14.73 13.02 -10.31
N LYS A 293 14.19 14.18 -10.68
CA LYS A 293 14.44 15.01 -11.88
C LYS A 293 14.15 14.49 -13.31
N VAL A 294 14.03 13.20 -13.60
CA VAL A 294 13.73 12.72 -14.97
C VAL A 294 12.81 11.49 -14.97
N GLY A 295 11.53 11.65 -14.64
CA GLY A 295 10.52 10.59 -14.80
C GLY A 295 9.65 10.86 -16.02
N THR A 296 9.86 10.14 -17.13
CA THR A 296 8.91 10.14 -18.25
C THR A 296 7.68 9.31 -17.87
N GLN A 297 6.50 9.63 -18.44
CA GLN A 297 5.25 8.88 -18.18
C GLN A 297 5.43 7.36 -18.41
N ALA A 298 6.14 6.99 -19.48
CA ALA A 298 6.44 5.60 -19.83
C ALA A 298 7.24 4.87 -18.73
N LEU A 299 8.16 5.56 -18.04
CA LEU A 299 8.92 4.95 -16.94
C LEU A 299 8.01 4.72 -15.72
N GLY A 300 7.08 5.64 -15.46
CA GLY A 300 6.07 5.49 -14.41
C GLY A 300 5.13 4.30 -14.64
N GLU A 301 4.74 4.03 -15.89
CA GLU A 301 3.91 2.89 -16.26
C GLU A 301 4.61 1.56 -16.00
N VAL A 302 5.87 1.39 -16.45
CA VAL A 302 6.64 0.16 -16.23
C VAL A 302 6.84 -0.12 -14.73
N HIS A 303 7.11 0.89 -13.91
CA HIS A 303 7.25 0.68 -12.47
C HIS A 303 5.95 0.28 -11.79
N LYS A 304 4.84 0.85 -12.25
CA LYS A 304 3.52 0.46 -11.75
C LYS A 304 3.20 -0.98 -12.13
N GLU A 305 3.55 -1.41 -13.33
CA GLU A 305 3.38 -2.80 -13.79
C GLU A 305 4.15 -3.77 -12.88
N VAL A 306 5.44 -3.53 -12.62
CA VAL A 306 6.25 -4.34 -11.69
C VAL A 306 5.67 -4.36 -10.28
N GLU A 307 5.16 -3.22 -9.79
CA GLU A 307 4.51 -3.15 -8.49
C GLU A 307 3.18 -3.92 -8.47
N ASP A 308 2.40 -3.85 -9.54
CA ASP A 308 1.13 -4.56 -9.70
C ASP A 308 1.36 -6.09 -9.79
N GLU A 309 2.40 -6.54 -10.50
CA GLU A 309 2.86 -7.94 -10.55
C GLU A 309 3.22 -8.47 -9.16
N MET A 310 4.01 -7.72 -8.39
CA MET A 310 4.39 -8.19 -7.05
C MET A 310 3.22 -8.16 -6.06
N ASN A 311 2.32 -7.18 -6.20
CA ASN A 311 1.07 -7.19 -5.45
C ASN A 311 0.17 -8.36 -5.87
N GLU A 312 0.24 -8.83 -7.12
CA GLU A 312 -0.49 -10.02 -7.61
C GLU A 312 0.05 -11.30 -6.99
N ASP A 313 1.38 -11.48 -6.98
CA ASP A 313 2.04 -12.61 -6.31
C ASP A 313 1.71 -12.67 -4.79
N ASP A 314 1.74 -11.52 -4.10
CA ASP A 314 1.33 -11.45 -2.69
C ASP A 314 -0.15 -11.83 -2.50
N ARG A 315 -1.00 -11.46 -3.47
CA ARG A 315 -2.44 -11.74 -3.44
C ARG A 315 -2.71 -13.23 -3.66
N ASP A 316 -2.01 -13.86 -4.59
CA ASP A 316 -2.11 -15.29 -4.86
C ASP A 316 -1.62 -16.10 -3.65
N THR A 317 -0.49 -15.69 -3.05
CA THR A 317 0.01 -16.28 -1.80
C THR A 317 -1.04 -16.20 -0.67
N ILE A 318 -1.75 -15.09 -0.54
CA ILE A 318 -2.83 -14.95 0.44
C ILE A 318 -3.96 -15.95 0.12
N LEU A 319 -4.41 -16.03 -1.12
CA LEU A 319 -5.47 -16.98 -1.50
C LEU A 319 -5.06 -18.43 -1.28
N ASP A 320 -3.81 -18.80 -1.58
CA ASP A 320 -3.29 -20.13 -1.31
C ASP A 320 -3.35 -20.46 0.17
N VAL A 321 -2.87 -19.55 1.03
CA VAL A 321 -2.94 -19.75 2.49
C VAL A 321 -4.40 -19.87 2.97
N LEU A 322 -5.30 -19.04 2.46
CA LEU A 322 -6.71 -19.09 2.84
C LEU A 322 -7.38 -20.40 2.36
N ASN A 323 -7.16 -20.80 1.12
CA ASN A 323 -7.80 -21.98 0.54
C ASN A 323 -7.23 -23.30 1.05
N TYR A 324 -5.91 -23.40 1.28
CA TYR A 324 -5.30 -24.65 1.73
C TYR A 324 -5.26 -24.79 3.26
N HIS A 325 -5.01 -23.71 4.00
CA HIS A 325 -4.78 -23.80 5.45
C HIS A 325 -5.93 -23.25 6.30
N MET A 326 -6.67 -22.24 5.82
CA MET A 326 -7.74 -21.64 6.63
C MET A 326 -9.07 -22.37 6.58
N ARG A 327 -9.38 -23.11 5.51
CA ARG A 327 -10.65 -23.85 5.41
C ARG A 327 -10.85 -24.84 6.59
N PRO A 328 -9.86 -25.69 6.96
CA PRO A 328 -10.00 -26.55 8.14
C PRO A 328 -10.22 -25.77 9.45
N ILE A 329 -9.55 -24.62 9.60
CA ILE A 329 -9.69 -23.76 10.79
C ILE A 329 -11.12 -23.22 10.90
N PHE A 330 -11.67 -22.71 9.80
CA PHE A 330 -13.05 -22.22 9.76
C PHE A 330 -14.07 -23.34 10.04
N SER A 331 -13.83 -24.54 9.51
CA SER A 331 -14.64 -25.71 9.81
C SER A 331 -14.62 -26.07 11.30
N ASN A 332 -13.45 -26.06 11.94
CA ASN A 332 -13.30 -26.29 13.38
C ASN A 332 -13.96 -25.21 14.24
N LEU A 333 -14.06 -23.97 13.74
CA LEU A 333 -14.78 -22.87 14.37
C LEU A 333 -16.31 -22.95 14.15
N GLY A 334 -16.79 -23.92 13.38
CA GLY A 334 -18.23 -24.16 13.15
C GLY A 334 -18.78 -23.53 11.88
N PHE A 335 -17.95 -23.02 10.97
CA PHE A 335 -18.36 -22.49 9.68
C PHE A 335 -18.28 -23.56 8.59
N ASN A 336 -19.29 -23.64 7.71
CA ASN A 336 -19.26 -24.61 6.62
C ASN A 336 -18.36 -24.13 5.46
N THR A 337 -17.22 -24.79 5.27
CA THR A 337 -16.27 -24.49 4.18
C THR A 337 -16.31 -25.51 3.04
N GLU A 338 -17.23 -26.48 3.06
CA GLU A 338 -17.34 -27.49 2.01
C GLU A 338 -17.80 -26.87 0.69
N GLY A 339 -17.19 -27.33 -0.41
CA GLY A 339 -17.51 -26.86 -1.77
C GLY A 339 -17.25 -25.38 -2.06
N GLY A 340 -16.68 -24.63 -1.12
CA GLY A 340 -16.41 -23.20 -1.30
C GLY A 340 -14.92 -22.87 -1.34
N GLU A 341 -14.64 -21.68 -1.87
CA GLU A 341 -13.30 -21.12 -2.06
C GLU A 341 -13.25 -19.63 -1.71
N PHE A 342 -12.10 -19.18 -1.22
CA PHE A 342 -11.80 -17.76 -1.08
C PHE A 342 -11.36 -17.20 -2.43
N VAL A 343 -12.00 -16.10 -2.84
CA VAL A 343 -11.71 -15.39 -4.08
C VAL A 343 -11.64 -13.89 -3.83
N TYR A 344 -10.82 -13.17 -4.60
CA TYR A 344 -10.91 -11.71 -4.59
C TYR A 344 -12.24 -11.27 -5.20
N ALA A 345 -12.91 -10.33 -4.56
CA ALA A 345 -14.12 -9.74 -5.12
C ALA A 345 -13.75 -9.08 -6.46
N LYS A 346 -14.50 -9.40 -7.51
CA LYS A 346 -14.36 -8.74 -8.81
C LYS A 346 -14.64 -7.26 -8.61
N LYS A 347 -13.60 -6.44 -8.74
CA LYS A 347 -13.76 -5.01 -8.95
C LYS A 347 -13.78 -4.79 -10.44
N ASP A 348 -14.91 -4.38 -10.99
CA ASP A 348 -14.98 -3.88 -12.35
C ASP A 348 -14.14 -2.61 -12.43
N LYS A 349 -12.85 -2.80 -12.73
CA LYS A 349 -11.86 -1.73 -12.91
C LYS A 349 -11.87 -1.18 -14.33
N THR A 350 -12.94 -1.39 -15.08
CA THR A 350 -13.03 -0.82 -16.42
C THR A 350 -13.50 0.63 -16.27
N HIS A 351 -12.64 1.57 -16.66
CA HIS A 351 -13.03 2.99 -16.71
C HIS A 351 -14.22 3.12 -17.68
N PRO A 352 -15.30 3.85 -17.32
CA PRO A 352 -16.50 3.94 -18.15
C PRO A 352 -16.22 4.32 -19.61
N THR A 353 -15.17 5.12 -19.85
CA THR A 353 -14.72 5.49 -21.19
C THR A 353 -14.10 4.34 -22.00
N GLN A 354 -13.30 3.47 -21.36
CA GLN A 354 -12.73 2.30 -22.04
C GLN A 354 -13.79 1.22 -22.28
N GLN A 355 -14.76 1.10 -21.37
CA GLN A 355 -15.93 0.22 -21.54
C GLN A 355 -16.74 0.58 -22.79
N VAL A 356 -17.06 1.86 -22.94
CA VAL A 356 -17.81 2.36 -24.11
C VAL A 356 -17.05 2.10 -25.40
N ASP A 357 -15.74 2.34 -25.43
CA ASP A 357 -14.92 2.07 -26.63
C ASP A 357 -14.88 0.58 -27.00
N ILE A 358 -14.78 -0.33 -26.01
CA ILE A 358 -14.85 -1.78 -26.23
C ILE A 358 -16.21 -2.17 -26.81
N VAL A 359 -17.32 -1.69 -26.22
CA VAL A 359 -18.68 -1.99 -26.71
C VAL A 359 -18.89 -1.45 -28.12
N LEU A 360 -18.42 -0.22 -28.42
CA LEU A 360 -18.49 0.36 -29.75
C LEU A 360 -17.69 -0.45 -30.78
N LYS A 361 -16.47 -0.88 -30.43
CA LYS A 361 -15.63 -1.71 -31.30
C LYS A 361 -16.26 -3.08 -31.56
N LEU A 362 -16.75 -3.75 -30.53
CA LEU A 362 -17.41 -5.07 -30.67
C LEU A 362 -18.69 -4.97 -31.50
N ASN A 363 -19.50 -3.92 -31.31
CA ASN A 363 -20.67 -3.66 -32.13
C ASN A 363 -20.30 -3.34 -33.59
N SER A 364 -19.21 -2.61 -33.82
CA SER A 364 -18.71 -2.31 -35.18
C SER A 364 -18.22 -3.54 -35.94
N ILE A 365 -17.75 -4.58 -35.22
CA ILE A 365 -17.32 -5.87 -35.78
C ILE A 365 -18.54 -6.79 -36.04
N GLY A 366 -19.75 -6.38 -35.63
CA GLY A 366 -20.98 -7.11 -35.87
C GLY A 366 -21.24 -8.24 -34.86
N LEU A 367 -20.59 -8.20 -33.68
CA LEU A 367 -20.91 -9.14 -32.61
C LEU A 367 -22.31 -8.81 -32.07
N PRO A 368 -23.27 -9.76 -32.08
CA PRO A 368 -24.59 -9.53 -31.50
C PRO A 368 -24.48 -9.49 -29.97
N ILE A 369 -24.51 -8.28 -29.41
CA ILE A 369 -24.52 -8.05 -27.96
C ILE A 369 -25.97 -7.88 -27.52
N SER A 370 -26.42 -8.63 -26.52
CA SER A 370 -27.76 -8.47 -25.96
C SER A 370 -27.88 -7.15 -25.22
N ASP A 371 -29.03 -6.47 -25.35
CA ASP A 371 -29.28 -5.22 -24.64
C ASP A 371 -29.26 -5.40 -23.11
N ASP A 372 -29.67 -6.56 -22.60
CA ASP A 372 -29.62 -6.89 -21.16
C ASP A 372 -28.18 -6.87 -20.63
N TYR A 373 -27.25 -7.48 -21.36
CA TYR A 373 -25.82 -7.39 -21.06
C TYR A 373 -25.33 -5.94 -21.07
N LEU A 374 -25.79 -5.07 -21.97
CA LEU A 374 -25.39 -3.66 -21.98
C LEU A 374 -25.91 -2.88 -20.78
N TYR A 375 -27.14 -3.15 -20.30
CA TYR A 375 -27.67 -2.53 -19.09
C TYR A 375 -26.96 -3.01 -17.83
N GLU A 376 -26.73 -4.32 -17.71
CA GLU A 376 -25.96 -4.90 -16.60
C GLU A 376 -24.51 -4.39 -16.60
N PHE A 377 -23.86 -4.36 -17.77
CA PHE A 377 -22.48 -3.91 -17.93
C PHE A 377 -22.30 -2.40 -17.75
N SER A 378 -23.28 -1.57 -18.14
CA SER A 378 -23.23 -0.11 -17.97
C SER A 378 -23.67 0.38 -16.60
N GLY A 379 -24.30 -0.49 -15.80
CA GLY A 379 -24.88 -0.13 -14.49
C GLY A 379 -26.08 0.82 -14.59
N ILE A 380 -26.65 1.01 -15.79
CA ILE A 380 -27.84 1.84 -16.01
C ILE A 380 -29.08 0.97 -15.83
N PRO A 381 -30.07 1.35 -15.00
CA PRO A 381 -31.29 0.58 -14.86
C PRO A 381 -32.04 0.53 -16.19
N LYS A 382 -32.48 -0.68 -16.58
CA LYS A 382 -33.31 -0.88 -17.77
C LYS A 382 -34.66 -0.16 -17.57
N PRO A 383 -35.09 0.70 -18.51
CA PRO A 383 -36.40 1.37 -18.42
C PRO A 383 -37.54 0.36 -18.38
N GLU A 384 -38.60 0.64 -17.62
CA GLU A 384 -39.79 -0.24 -17.55
C GLU A 384 -40.53 -0.33 -18.90
N ASN A 385 -40.47 0.73 -19.72
CA ASN A 385 -41.06 0.82 -21.05
C ASN A 385 -40.06 0.48 -22.19
N TYR A 386 -39.10 -0.40 -21.91
CA TYR A 386 -38.02 -0.73 -22.85
C TYR A 386 -38.52 -1.23 -24.21
N ASP A 387 -39.52 -2.10 -24.22
CA ASP A 387 -40.05 -2.71 -25.45
C ASP A 387 -40.77 -1.69 -26.34
N GLU A 388 -41.45 -0.71 -25.73
CA GLU A 388 -42.11 0.39 -26.43
C GLU A 388 -41.07 1.32 -27.09
N LEU A 389 -40.00 1.66 -26.36
CA LEU A 389 -38.90 2.48 -26.88
C LEU A 389 -38.13 1.79 -28.02
N LEU A 390 -38.01 0.46 -27.97
CA LEU A 390 -37.39 -0.32 -29.04
C LEU A 390 -38.27 -0.32 -30.30
N ALA A 391 -39.58 -0.47 -30.14
CA ALA A 391 -40.55 -0.40 -31.23
C ALA A 391 -40.57 0.99 -31.88
N GLU A 392 -40.55 2.06 -31.10
CA GLU A 392 -40.45 3.44 -31.60
C GLU A 392 -39.15 3.71 -32.37
N LYS A 393 -38.01 3.22 -31.86
CA LYS A 393 -36.72 3.33 -32.57
C LYS A 393 -36.73 2.58 -33.89
N LYS A 394 -37.34 1.40 -33.94
CA LYS A 394 -37.46 0.61 -35.17
C LYS A 394 -38.37 1.30 -36.18
N ALA A 395 -39.53 1.80 -35.74
CA ALA A 395 -40.45 2.58 -36.57
C ALA A 395 -39.79 3.86 -37.11
N ASN A 396 -39.03 4.59 -36.28
CA ASN A 396 -38.29 5.78 -36.71
C ASN A 396 -37.18 5.44 -37.71
N LYS A 397 -36.49 4.30 -37.56
CA LYS A 397 -35.47 3.84 -38.50
C LYS A 397 -36.09 3.45 -39.85
N GLU A 398 -37.21 2.76 -39.84
CA GLU A 398 -37.97 2.37 -41.03
C GLU A 398 -38.55 3.61 -41.75
N ALA A 399 -39.08 4.58 -41.00
CA ALA A 399 -39.56 5.86 -41.53
C ALA A 399 -38.43 6.69 -42.15
N LEU A 400 -37.26 6.77 -41.50
CA LEU A 400 -36.09 7.47 -42.03
C LEU A 400 -35.54 6.79 -43.29
N GLN A 401 -35.54 5.45 -43.32
CA GLN A 401 -35.13 4.66 -44.48
C GLN A 401 -36.11 4.84 -45.66
N ALA A 402 -37.41 4.90 -45.40
CA ALA A 402 -38.43 5.20 -46.40
C ALA A 402 -38.30 6.64 -46.94
N GLN A 403 -37.98 7.61 -46.09
CA GLN A 403 -37.81 9.01 -46.48
C GLN A 403 -36.54 9.23 -47.33
N LEU A 404 -35.48 8.44 -47.10
CA LEU A 404 -34.25 8.45 -47.90
C LEU A 404 -34.41 7.76 -49.27
N LEU A 405 -35.36 6.83 -49.40
CA LEU A 405 -35.65 6.10 -50.64
C LEU A 405 -36.78 6.74 -51.47
N GLY A 406 -37.52 7.71 -50.91
CA GLY A 406 -38.77 8.25 -51.49
C GLY A 406 -38.76 9.74 -51.82
N GLY A 407 -37.66 10.28 -52.35
CA GLY A 407 -37.55 11.68 -52.74
C GLY A 407 -37.79 11.93 -54.23
N ASP A 408 -39.06 12.03 -54.65
CA ASP A 408 -39.49 12.81 -55.83
C ASP A 408 -40.79 13.55 -55.45
N THR A 409 -40.72 14.88 -55.30
CA THR A 409 -41.86 15.80 -55.14
C THR A 409 -42.45 16.16 -56.51
N PRO A 410 -43.74 16.57 -56.62
CA PRO A 410 -44.10 18.02 -56.53
C PRO A 410 -45.43 18.26 -55.76
N SER A 411 -45.55 19.27 -54.87
CA SER A 411 -45.90 20.70 -55.08
C SER A 411 -47.30 20.97 -55.65
N THR A 412 -48.16 21.66 -54.89
CA THR A 412 -48.84 22.96 -55.16
C THR A 412 -49.96 23.21 -54.11
N GLU A 413 -49.92 24.35 -53.40
CA GLU A 413 -50.83 25.53 -53.49
C GLU A 413 -52.23 25.26 -52.90
N GLU A 414 -52.97 26.14 -52.23
CA GLU A 414 -52.89 27.52 -51.73
C GLU A 414 -54.17 27.69 -50.87
N GLY A 415 -54.26 28.67 -49.98
CA GLY A 415 -55.57 29.11 -49.47
C GLY A 415 -55.62 29.66 -48.04
N ASN A 416 -55.44 30.97 -47.95
CA ASN A 416 -55.49 31.83 -46.76
C ASN A 416 -56.94 32.04 -46.24
N THR A 417 -57.14 32.25 -44.93
CA THR A 417 -57.73 33.46 -44.30
C THR A 417 -58.18 33.21 -42.84
N ASP A 418 -57.53 33.93 -41.91
CA ASP A 418 -58.06 34.93 -40.95
C ASP A 418 -59.33 34.61 -40.13
N ASP A 419 -59.55 35.06 -38.89
CA ASP A 419 -58.81 35.71 -37.80
C ASP A 419 -59.88 35.93 -36.70
N HIS A 420 -59.59 35.81 -35.39
CA HIS A 420 -60.36 36.53 -34.36
C HIS A 420 -59.66 36.54 -32.99
N ASN A 421 -59.45 37.78 -32.53
CA ASN A 421 -58.71 38.28 -31.38
C ASN A 421 -59.28 37.97 -29.96
N LEU A 422 -58.32 37.75 -29.04
CA LEU A 422 -58.04 38.34 -27.70
C LEU A 422 -59.13 38.50 -26.60
N SER A 423 -58.80 38.03 -25.39
CA SER A 423 -58.68 38.89 -24.20
C SER A 423 -57.67 38.35 -23.17
N GLU A 424 -56.96 39.31 -22.55
CA GLU A 424 -55.91 39.27 -21.52
C GLU A 424 -56.43 38.67 -20.18
N GLU A 425 -55.69 38.32 -19.12
CA GLU A 425 -54.33 38.56 -18.61
C GLU A 425 -54.18 37.59 -17.40
N GLU A 426 -53.03 36.94 -17.17
CA GLU A 426 -52.34 36.92 -15.86
C GLU A 426 -51.04 36.10 -15.88
N LYS A 427 -50.06 36.63 -15.15
CA LYS A 427 -48.62 36.42 -15.28
C LYS A 427 -48.14 35.22 -14.45
N THR A 428 -47.13 34.50 -14.93
CA THR A 428 -45.85 34.32 -14.20
C THR A 428 -44.75 33.83 -15.14
N LYS A 429 -43.59 34.50 -15.04
CA LYS A 429 -42.49 34.55 -16.01
C LYS A 429 -41.53 33.37 -15.87
N GLY A 430 -41.13 32.81 -17.01
CA GLY A 430 -39.93 32.00 -17.17
C GLY A 430 -38.67 32.85 -17.39
N ASN A 431 -37.51 32.26 -17.07
CA ASN A 431 -36.19 32.76 -17.44
C ASN A 431 -35.70 32.06 -18.72
N THR A 432 -35.35 32.86 -19.73
CA THR A 432 -34.74 32.44 -21.01
C THR A 432 -33.21 32.56 -20.94
N PRO A 433 -32.44 31.65 -21.59
CA PRO A 433 -31.09 31.95 -22.08
C PRO A 433 -31.10 32.34 -23.57
N PRO A 434 -30.06 33.07 -24.06
CA PRO A 434 -30.12 33.87 -25.29
C PRO A 434 -29.86 33.07 -26.58
N GLN A 435 -30.41 33.60 -27.68
CA GLN A 435 -30.22 33.15 -29.06
C GLN A 435 -28.81 33.46 -29.60
N GLY A 436 -28.25 32.54 -30.39
CA GLY A 436 -27.06 32.79 -31.21
C GLY A 436 -26.55 31.55 -31.95
N LYS A 437 -27.19 31.15 -33.06
CA LYS A 437 -26.68 30.16 -34.03
C LYS A 437 -25.90 30.87 -35.14
N LYS A 438 -24.66 30.43 -35.42
CA LYS A 438 -24.01 30.27 -36.76
C LYS A 438 -22.48 30.24 -36.60
N GLY A 439 -21.87 29.04 -36.57
CA GLY A 439 -20.40 28.96 -36.46
C GLY A 439 -19.69 27.60 -36.54
N LEU A 440 -20.36 26.48 -36.83
CA LEU A 440 -19.70 25.16 -36.81
C LEU A 440 -19.73 24.39 -38.15
N ARG A 441 -20.65 24.70 -39.06
CA ARG A 441 -20.77 23.97 -40.34
C ARG A 441 -19.76 24.38 -41.41
N ASN A 442 -19.15 25.56 -41.30
CA ASN A 442 -18.14 26.04 -42.26
C ASN A 442 -16.69 25.63 -41.92
N LEU A 443 -16.45 25.04 -40.74
CA LEU A 443 -15.11 24.60 -40.31
C LEU A 443 -14.78 23.18 -40.79
N LEU A 444 -15.79 22.32 -40.97
CA LEU A 444 -15.60 20.92 -41.38
C LEU A 444 -15.38 20.75 -42.89
N SER A 445 -15.83 21.68 -43.73
CA SER A 445 -15.63 21.61 -45.19
C SER A 445 -14.24 22.01 -45.67
N ARG A 446 -13.44 22.68 -44.82
CA ARG A 446 -12.05 23.05 -45.11
C ARG A 446 -11.02 21.98 -44.73
N PHE A 447 -11.42 20.98 -43.94
CA PHE A 447 -10.51 19.94 -43.43
C PHE A 447 -10.41 18.71 -44.35
N PHE A 448 -11.38 18.50 -45.24
CA PHE A 448 -11.46 17.31 -46.11
C PHE A 448 -11.14 17.55 -47.60
N SER A 449 -10.65 18.75 -47.98
CA SER A 449 -10.42 19.12 -49.39
C SER A 449 -8.94 19.28 -49.80
N LEU A 450 -7.99 18.81 -48.98
CA LEU A 450 -6.57 18.73 -49.35
C LEU A 450 -6.03 17.32 -49.12
N ALA A 451 -6.20 16.45 -50.11
CA ALA A 451 -5.42 15.21 -50.24
C ALA A 451 -4.44 15.38 -51.42
N PRO A 452 -3.11 15.32 -51.22
CA PRO A 452 -2.16 15.20 -52.33
C PRO A 452 -2.15 13.78 -52.91
N LEU A 453 -2.05 13.69 -54.24
CA LEU A 453 -1.89 12.46 -55.04
C LEU A 453 -0.55 11.74 -54.75
N PRO A 454 -0.44 10.42 -55.06
CA PRO A 454 0.69 9.60 -54.64
C PRO A 454 1.91 9.79 -55.57
N GLY A 455 3.02 10.27 -55.01
CA GLY A 455 4.35 10.31 -55.63
C GLY A 455 5.39 9.93 -54.59
N GLY A 456 6.23 8.94 -54.90
CA GLY A 456 7.15 8.28 -53.97
C GLY A 456 8.47 9.01 -53.68
N ALA A 457 9.43 8.20 -53.21
CA ALA A 457 10.79 8.47 -52.71
C ALA A 457 10.84 8.75 -51.19
N ASP A 458 11.80 8.31 -50.40
CA ASP A 458 12.90 7.34 -50.51
C ASP A 458 13.39 7.13 -49.05
N SER A 459 14.09 6.03 -48.81
CA SER A 459 14.82 5.74 -47.58
C SER A 459 15.98 6.73 -47.35
N ASP A 460 16.15 7.20 -46.11
CA ASP A 460 17.41 7.28 -45.34
C ASP A 460 17.26 8.31 -44.20
N PHE A 461 17.29 7.83 -42.94
CA PHE A 461 18.01 8.39 -41.78
C PHE A 461 17.78 7.54 -40.53
#